data_AF-A0A920BLR8-F1
#
_entry.id   AF-A0A920BLR8-F1
#
_cell.length_a   1.000
_cell.length_b   1.000
_cell.length_c   1.000
_cell.angle_alpha   90.00
_cell.angle_beta   90.00
_cell.angle_gamma   90.00
#
_symmetry.space_group_name_H-M   'P 1'
#
loop_
_entity.id
_entity.type
_entity.pdbx_description
1 polymer ?
#
loop_
_entity_poly.entity_id
_entity_poly.type
_entity_poly.pdbx_seq_one_letter_code
_entity_poly.pdbx_strand_id
1 'polypeptide(L)'
;MQLLSTICGERLGDRSIALTLLGGLGDIDSAEPSYALWELGRMVANSDELTSLFNNGLPDLELRLRQSDAAQEFMEHFDNFLDVFGSRGPNEWETACETWGTNPASVLTLIDRMRLTDPENSPQYVL
;
A
#
# COMPACT_ATOMS: atom_id res chain seq x y z
N MET A 1 -21.68 4.56 14.51
CA MET A 1 -22.25 4.03 13.24
C MET A 1 -23.78 4.01 13.19
N GLN A 2 -24.49 3.64 14.26
CA GLN A 2 -25.96 3.43 14.20
C GLN A 2 -26.79 4.72 14.08
N LEU A 3 -26.32 5.83 14.67
CA LEU A 3 -27.04 7.11 14.61
C LEU A 3 -27.02 7.73 13.21
N LEU A 4 -25.85 7.77 12.56
CA LEU A 4 -25.66 8.37 11.24
C LEU A 4 -26.42 7.60 10.15
N SER A 5 -26.36 6.27 10.17
CA SER A 5 -27.12 5.42 9.24
C SER A 5 -28.63 5.54 9.44
N THR A 6 -29.08 5.73 10.68
CA THR A 6 -30.50 6.01 10.97
C THR A 6 -30.93 7.36 10.40
N ILE A 7 -30.14 8.42 10.62
CA ILE A 7 -30.43 9.76 10.08
C ILE A 7 -30.42 9.76 8.54
N CYS A 8 -29.46 9.08 7.90
CA CYS A 8 -29.41 8.98 6.44
C CYS A 8 -30.62 8.19 5.90
N GLY A 9 -31.00 7.10 6.56
CA GLY A 9 -32.22 6.37 6.20
C GLY A 9 -33.50 7.19 6.36
N GLU A 10 -33.64 7.96 7.44
CA GLU A 10 -34.84 8.74 7.73
C GLU A 10 -34.94 10.07 6.94
N ARG A 11 -33.80 10.69 6.63
CA ARG A 11 -33.76 12.03 6.01
C ARG A 11 -33.38 12.01 4.53
N LEU A 12 -32.58 11.03 4.11
CA LEU A 12 -32.04 10.93 2.76
C LEU A 12 -32.58 9.68 2.03
N GLY A 13 -33.38 8.84 2.70
CA GLY A 13 -34.02 7.66 2.12
C GLY A 13 -33.08 6.49 1.88
N ASP A 14 -31.79 6.64 2.21
CA ASP A 14 -30.78 5.61 1.97
C ASP A 14 -29.76 5.59 3.10
N ARG A 15 -29.65 4.41 3.74
CA ARG A 15 -28.70 4.18 4.83
C ARG A 15 -27.26 4.03 4.33
N SER A 16 -27.08 3.65 3.06
CA SER A 16 -25.77 3.46 2.43
C SER A 16 -25.01 4.78 2.27
N ILE A 17 -25.73 5.91 2.18
CA ILE A 17 -25.14 7.26 2.16
C ILE A 17 -24.30 7.52 3.42
N ALA A 18 -24.64 6.93 4.56
CA ALA A 18 -23.82 7.05 5.76
C ALA A 18 -22.41 6.46 5.56
N LEU A 19 -22.26 5.40 4.77
CA LEU A 19 -20.95 4.83 4.44
C LEU A 19 -20.18 5.74 3.50
N THR A 20 -20.83 6.33 2.49
CA THR A 20 -20.23 7.33 1.60
C THR A 20 -19.76 8.57 2.35
N LEU A 21 -20.59 9.09 3.25
CA LEU A 21 -20.24 10.24 4.08
C LEU A 21 -19.09 9.95 5.04
N LEU A 22 -19.00 8.72 5.56
CA LEU A 22 -17.89 8.32 6.43
C LEU A 22 -16.60 8.05 5.64
N GLY A 23 -16.70 7.59 4.40
CA GLY A 23 -15.56 7.47 3.48
C GLY A 23 -15.01 8.85 3.06
N GLY A 24 -15.90 9.82 2.81
CA GLY A 24 -15.53 11.17 2.38
C GLY A 24 -15.06 12.12 3.49
N LEU A 25 -14.90 11.67 4.74
CA LEU A 25 -14.51 12.53 5.87
C LEU A 25 -12.99 12.76 6.03
N GLY A 26 -12.14 12.14 5.19
CA GLY A 26 -10.72 12.50 5.06
C GLY A 26 -9.83 12.08 6.23
N ASP A 27 -8.63 11.62 5.90
CA ASP A 27 -7.57 11.09 6.77
C ASP A 27 -7.98 9.98 7.74
N ILE A 28 -8.14 8.79 7.17
CA ILE A 28 -7.86 7.57 7.94
C ILE A 28 -6.34 7.33 7.84
N ASP A 29 -5.58 7.80 8.83
CA ASP A 29 -4.11 7.56 8.96
C ASP A 29 -3.71 6.09 8.70
N SER A 30 -4.64 5.15 8.91
CA SER A 30 -4.39 3.72 8.68
C SER A 30 -4.13 3.36 7.20
N ALA A 31 -4.54 4.19 6.23
CA ALA A 31 -4.43 3.93 4.80
C ALA A 31 -3.12 4.45 4.17
N GLU A 32 -2.37 5.31 4.86
CA GLU A 32 -1.07 5.85 4.40
C GLU A 32 -0.11 4.82 3.79
N PRO A 33 0.15 3.65 4.43
CA PRO A 33 1.06 2.67 3.82
C PRO A 33 0.49 2.05 2.53
N SER A 34 -0.83 2.02 2.35
CA SER A 34 -1.44 1.50 1.11
C SER A 34 -1.19 2.44 -0.07
N TYR A 35 -1.24 3.75 0.15
CA TYR A 35 -0.84 4.73 -0.86
C TYR A 35 0.65 4.62 -1.19
N ALA A 36 1.52 4.50 -0.18
CA ALA A 36 2.95 4.36 -0.41
C ALA A 36 3.32 3.06 -1.16
N LEU A 37 2.69 1.93 -0.80
CA LEU A 37 2.84 0.66 -1.53
C LEU A 37 2.36 0.76 -2.98
N TRP A 38 1.27 1.50 -3.22
CA TRP A 38 0.77 1.74 -4.57
C TRP A 38 1.78 2.52 -5.41
N GLU A 39 2.30 3.64 -4.90
CA GLU A 39 3.30 4.46 -5.61
C GLU A 39 4.58 3.66 -5.91
N LEU A 40 5.08 2.88 -4.96
CA LEU A 40 6.21 1.96 -5.19
C LEU A 40 5.90 0.93 -6.28
N GLY A 41 4.67 0.38 -6.29
CA GLY A 41 4.20 -0.49 -7.37
C GLY A 41 4.18 0.21 -8.73
N ARG A 42 3.76 1.48 -8.78
CA ARG A 42 3.75 2.30 -10.00
C ARG A 42 5.15 2.60 -10.51
N MET A 43 6.11 2.88 -9.63
CA MET A 43 7.52 3.04 -10.01
C MET A 43 8.03 1.80 -10.76
N VAL A 44 7.74 0.61 -10.24
CA VAL A 44 8.13 -0.65 -10.90
C VAL A 44 7.41 -0.82 -12.23
N ALA A 45 6.09 -0.61 -12.27
CA ALA A 45 5.28 -0.78 -13.49
C ALA A 45 5.67 0.18 -14.62
N ASN A 46 6.25 1.34 -14.28
CA ASN A 46 6.64 2.38 -15.23
C ASN A 46 8.13 2.33 -15.63
N SER A 47 8.91 1.37 -15.12
CA SER A 47 10.31 1.14 -15.51
C SER A 47 10.52 -0.30 -15.99
N ASP A 48 11.06 -0.42 -17.21
CA ASP A 48 11.36 -1.72 -17.81
C ASP A 48 12.46 -2.45 -17.04
N GLU A 49 13.46 -1.73 -16.52
CA GLU A 49 14.57 -2.27 -15.73
C GLU A 49 14.07 -2.83 -14.39
N LEU A 50 13.27 -2.05 -13.65
CA LEU A 50 12.67 -2.51 -12.40
C LEU A 50 11.73 -3.70 -12.66
N THR A 51 10.88 -3.60 -13.69
CA THR A 51 9.99 -4.71 -14.07
C THR A 51 10.79 -5.98 -14.38
N SER A 52 11.91 -5.87 -15.10
CA SER A 52 12.78 -7.02 -15.38
C SER A 52 13.38 -7.61 -14.10
N LEU A 53 13.80 -6.78 -13.14
CA LEU A 53 14.32 -7.24 -11.85
C LEU A 53 13.25 -8.02 -11.06
N PHE A 54 12.02 -7.51 -11.00
CA PHE A 54 10.91 -8.19 -10.33
C PHE A 54 10.49 -9.48 -11.04
N ASN A 55 10.48 -9.50 -12.39
CA ASN A 55 10.14 -10.68 -13.18
C ASN A 55 11.14 -11.83 -13.01
N ASN A 56 12.38 -11.55 -12.61
CA ASN A 56 13.37 -12.58 -12.27
C ASN A 56 13.10 -13.28 -10.91
N GLY A 57 11.98 -12.95 -10.25
CA GLY A 57 11.51 -13.60 -9.03
C GLY A 57 11.78 -12.77 -7.77
N LEU A 58 11.20 -13.21 -6.65
CA LEU A 58 11.34 -12.60 -5.33
C LEU A 58 12.60 -13.04 -4.54
N PRO A 59 13.13 -14.28 -4.69
CA PRO A 59 14.37 -14.65 -4.04
C PRO A 59 15.51 -13.68 -4.37
N ASP A 60 16.23 -13.25 -3.34
CA ASP A 60 17.34 -12.29 -3.39
C ASP A 60 17.02 -10.97 -4.11
N LEU A 61 15.73 -10.63 -4.26
CA LEU A 61 15.30 -9.44 -5.01
C LEU A 61 15.83 -8.15 -4.39
N GLU A 62 15.78 -8.02 -3.07
CA GLU A 62 16.33 -6.86 -2.38
C GLU A 62 17.82 -6.66 -2.69
N LEU A 63 18.61 -7.74 -2.63
CA LEU A 63 20.04 -7.68 -2.94
C LEU A 63 20.28 -7.22 -4.39
N ARG A 64 19.51 -7.76 -5.34
CA ARG A 64 19.61 -7.37 -6.75
C ARG A 64 19.22 -5.92 -6.99
N LEU A 65 18.17 -5.43 -6.31
CA LEU A 65 17.76 -4.03 -6.38
C LEU A 65 18.85 -3.11 -5.79
N ARG A 66 19.39 -3.44 -4.61
CA ARG A 66 20.48 -2.67 -3.98
C ARG A 66 21.77 -2.62 -4.80
N GLN A 67 21.99 -3.59 -5.69
CA GLN A 67 23.15 -3.65 -6.60
C GLN A 67 22.90 -3.02 -7.98
N SER A 68 21.67 -2.57 -8.25
CA SER A 68 21.29 -2.01 -9.54
C SER A 68 21.27 -0.49 -9.48
N ASP A 69 22.08 0.16 -10.33
CA ASP A 69 22.06 1.61 -10.48
C ASP A 69 20.68 2.12 -10.90
N ALA A 70 19.97 1.35 -11.74
CA ALA A 70 18.62 1.69 -12.19
C ALA A 70 17.56 1.65 -11.06
N ALA A 71 17.88 1.03 -9.91
CA ALA A 71 16.95 0.90 -8.79
C ALA A 71 17.27 1.84 -7.62
N GLN A 72 18.25 2.75 -7.75
CA GLN A 72 18.66 3.63 -6.66
C GLN A 72 17.49 4.45 -6.09
N GLU A 73 16.74 5.15 -6.95
CA GLU A 73 15.58 5.95 -6.54
C GLU A 73 14.49 5.06 -5.89
N PHE A 74 14.19 3.91 -6.49
CA PHE A 74 13.25 2.95 -5.91
C PHE A 74 13.67 2.50 -4.51
N MET A 75 14.97 2.21 -4.30
CA MET A 75 15.50 1.78 -3.01
C MET A 75 15.48 2.90 -1.97
N GLU A 76 15.68 4.17 -2.36
CA GLU A 76 15.50 5.31 -1.45
C GLU A 76 14.04 5.40 -0.97
N HIS A 77 13.06 5.27 -1.87
CA HIS A 77 11.65 5.27 -1.50
C HIS A 77 11.26 4.05 -0.65
N PHE A 78 11.84 2.88 -0.95
CA PHE A 78 11.63 1.66 -0.19
C PHE A 78 12.20 1.75 1.23
N ASP A 79 13.42 2.26 1.38
CA ASP A 79 14.05 2.44 2.69
C ASP A 79 13.26 3.48 3.52
N ASN A 80 12.80 4.57 2.90
CA ASN A 80 11.92 5.54 3.57
C ASN A 80 10.56 4.91 3.98
N PHE A 81 9.99 4.02 3.15
CA PHE A 81 8.78 3.29 3.53
C PHE A 81 9.02 2.45 4.80
N LEU A 82 10.15 1.76 4.91
CA LEU A 82 10.51 0.98 6.09
C LEU A 82 10.77 1.85 7.31
N ASP A 83 11.38 3.02 7.14
CA ASP A 83 11.61 3.96 8.25
C ASP A 83 10.30 4.48 8.83
N VAL A 84 9.34 4.81 7.97
CA VAL A 84 8.04 5.39 8.39
C VAL A 84 7.06 4.31 8.85
N PHE A 85 7.00 3.18 8.15
CA PHE A 85 5.98 2.15 8.36
C PHE A 85 6.53 0.80 8.83
N GLY A 86 7.84 0.65 9.08
CA GLY A 86 8.45 -0.65 9.40
C GLY A 86 7.98 -1.30 10.70
N SER A 87 7.34 -0.54 11.61
CA SER A 87 6.69 -1.08 12.81
C SER A 87 5.35 -1.79 12.53
N ARG A 88 4.81 -1.60 11.33
CA ARG A 88 3.54 -2.17 10.83
C ARG A 88 3.78 -3.49 10.11
N GLY A 89 2.72 -4.22 9.77
CA GLY A 89 2.83 -5.54 9.16
C GLY A 89 1.53 -6.35 9.16
N PRO A 90 1.52 -7.57 8.62
CA PRO A 90 0.39 -8.46 8.77
C PRO A 90 0.15 -8.78 10.26
N ASN A 91 -1.10 -8.72 10.72
CA ASN A 91 -1.49 -9.03 12.11
C ASN A 91 -0.75 -8.21 13.20
N GLU A 92 -0.66 -6.88 13.02
CA GLU A 92 0.04 -5.91 13.90
C GLU A 92 -0.35 -5.97 15.39
N TRP A 93 -1.45 -6.63 15.72
CA TRP A 93 -1.99 -6.76 17.08
C TRP A 93 -1.35 -7.90 17.88
N GLU A 94 -0.49 -8.72 17.27
CA GLU A 94 0.28 -9.77 17.92
C GLU A 94 1.77 -9.44 17.94
N THR A 95 2.36 -9.25 19.13
CA THR A 95 3.79 -8.87 19.28
C THR A 95 4.77 -9.93 18.74
N ALA A 96 4.30 -11.15 18.47
CA ALA A 96 5.10 -12.23 17.92
C ALA A 96 5.13 -12.28 16.38
N CYS A 97 4.33 -11.44 15.70
CA CYS A 97 4.31 -11.39 14.25
C CYS A 97 5.44 -10.51 13.69
N GLU A 98 6.00 -10.94 12.56
CA GLU A 98 7.01 -10.15 11.85
C GLU A 98 6.39 -8.84 11.34
N THR A 99 7.08 -7.73 11.58
CA THR A 99 6.77 -6.43 11.00
C THR A 99 7.51 -6.27 9.67
N TRP A 100 7.08 -5.30 8.85
CA TRP A 100 7.75 -4.93 7.60
C TRP A 100 9.22 -4.57 7.80
N GLY A 101 9.57 -3.93 8.91
CA GLY A 101 10.97 -3.62 9.26
C GLY A 101 11.80 -4.86 9.60
N THR A 102 11.18 -5.89 10.18
CA THR A 102 11.88 -7.16 10.49
C THR A 102 11.91 -8.14 9.32
N ASN A 103 10.95 -8.04 8.38
CA ASN A 103 10.89 -8.82 7.16
C ASN A 103 10.56 -7.92 5.94
N PRO A 104 11.55 -7.16 5.42
CA PRO A 104 11.37 -6.30 4.25
C PRO A 104 10.92 -7.02 2.98
N ALA A 105 11.24 -8.31 2.85
CA ALA A 105 10.84 -9.12 1.70
C ALA A 105 9.30 -9.25 1.57
N SER A 106 8.57 -9.17 2.68
CA SER A 106 7.11 -9.12 2.67
C SER A 106 6.58 -7.86 1.97
N VAL A 107 7.26 -6.72 2.13
CA VAL A 107 6.92 -5.46 1.45
C VAL A 107 7.18 -5.57 -0.06
N LEU A 108 8.32 -6.12 -0.46
CA LEU A 108 8.63 -6.38 -1.87
C LEU A 108 7.61 -7.32 -2.53
N THR A 109 7.07 -8.29 -1.76
CA THR A 109 5.99 -9.15 -2.23
C THR A 109 4.70 -8.36 -2.48
N LEU A 110 4.35 -7.43 -1.59
CA LEU A 110 3.19 -6.55 -1.78
C LEU A 110 3.37 -5.64 -3.01
N ILE A 111 4.55 -5.06 -3.18
CA ILE A 111 4.89 -4.22 -4.34
C ILE A 111 4.81 -5.04 -5.65
N ASP A 112 5.29 -6.29 -5.65
CA ASP A 112 5.17 -7.19 -6.80
C ASP A 112 3.71 -7.48 -7.18
N ARG A 113 2.79 -7.50 -6.21
CA ARG A 113 1.35 -7.58 -6.51
C ARG A 113 0.82 -6.25 -7.03
N MET A 114 1.15 -5.14 -6.37
CA MET A 114 0.63 -3.80 -6.70
C MET A 114 1.02 -3.36 -8.12
N ARG A 115 2.25 -3.64 -8.57
CA ARG A 115 2.71 -3.27 -9.92
C ARG A 115 1.88 -3.91 -11.05
N LEU A 116 1.21 -5.03 -10.76
CA LEU A 116 0.39 -5.78 -11.74
C LEU A 116 -1.08 -5.35 -11.72
N THR A 117 -1.46 -4.50 -10.77
CA THR A 117 -2.83 -4.00 -10.65
C THR A 117 -3.13 -2.96 -11.72
N ASP A 118 -4.33 -3.00 -12.29
CA ASP A 118 -4.81 -1.99 -13.24
C ASP A 118 -4.74 -0.58 -12.61
N PRO A 119 -4.13 0.42 -13.27
CA PRO A 119 -4.05 1.80 -12.79
C PRO A 119 -5.38 2.40 -12.32
N GLU A 120 -6.52 1.96 -12.86
CA GLU A 120 -7.86 2.46 -12.46
C GLU A 120 -8.22 2.10 -11.01
N ASN A 121 -7.57 1.09 -10.42
CA ASN A 121 -7.78 0.69 -9.03
C ASN A 121 -6.94 1.49 -8.03
N SER A 122 -6.42 2.66 -8.41
CA SER A 122 -5.66 3.49 -7.47
C SER A 122 -6.48 3.78 -6.22
N PRO A 123 -5.92 3.56 -5.02
CA PRO A 123 -6.60 3.83 -3.76
C PRO A 123 -6.95 5.32 -3.61
N GLN A 124 -6.31 6.21 -4.37
CA GLN A 124 -6.62 7.64 -4.39
C GLN A 124 -8.00 7.98 -4.99
N TYR A 125 -8.63 7.05 -5.72
CA TYR A 125 -9.97 7.26 -6.32
C TYR A 125 -11.13 6.80 -5.43
N VAL A 126 -10.85 6.26 -4.23
CA VAL A 126 -11.88 5.97 -3.23
C VAL A 126 -12.17 7.28 -2.46
N LEU A 127 -12.87 8.20 -3.13
CA LEU A 127 -13.39 9.46 -2.57
C LEU A 127 -14.90 9.38 -2.36
#